data_AF-A0A396JAY5-F1
#
_entry.id   AF-A0A396JAY5-F1
#
_cell.length_a   1.000
_cell.length_b   1.000
_cell.length_c   1.000
_cell.angle_alpha   90.00
_cell.angle_beta   90.00
_cell.angle_gamma   90.00
#
_symmetry.space_group_name_H-M   'P 1'
#
loop_
_entity.id
_entity.type
_entity.pdbx_description
1 polymer ?
#
loop_
_entity_poly.entity_id
_entity_poly.type
_entity_poly.pdbx_seq_one_letter_code
_entity_poly.pdbx_strand_id
1 'polypeptide(L)'
;MVEQQVSSEMNKLTISETMISLITSDNVVFKVKPSIAKEMATVQSFVDESDGKITTVPLHNVTSSELPLIIEYCEKNVAGEINKAFEAEFVKNLDNEEVKDLFLAANYLDMKKLLDFTSQVIADRIANKSVEYEKLREELAWTFTGVDEDEDEDEDEDADEKIEDKVENKKDVEEDQIE
;
A
#
# COMPACT_ATOMS: atom_id res chain seq x y z
N MET A 1 -35.29 50.42 13.89
CA MET A 1 -35.35 49.32 12.89
C MET A 1 -33.97 49.00 12.32
N VAL A 2 -32.93 48.95 13.16
CA VAL A 2 -31.54 48.64 12.73
C VAL A 2 -30.95 47.46 13.51
N GLU A 3 -31.43 47.23 14.73
CA GLU A 3 -30.94 46.14 15.61
C GLU A 3 -31.37 44.73 15.19
N GLN A 4 -32.44 44.58 14.40
CA GLN A 4 -32.86 43.28 13.87
C GLN A 4 -32.07 42.83 12.63
N GLN A 5 -31.33 43.74 11.99
CA GLN A 5 -30.58 43.43 10.76
C GLN A 5 -29.11 43.06 11.05
N VAL A 6 -28.56 43.55 12.17
CA VAL A 6 -27.22 43.15 12.65
C VAL A 6 -27.23 41.71 13.19
N SER A 7 -28.37 41.24 13.73
CA SER A 7 -28.48 39.86 14.23
C SER A 7 -28.51 38.81 13.11
N SER A 8 -28.90 39.17 11.88
CA SER A 8 -28.84 38.26 10.73
C SER A 8 -27.47 38.21 10.05
N GLU A 9 -26.66 39.26 10.17
CA GLU A 9 -25.30 39.29 9.59
C GLU A 9 -24.24 38.70 10.54
N MET A 10 -24.43 38.80 11.86
CA MET A 10 -23.55 38.16 12.86
C MET A 10 -23.71 36.62 12.92
N ASN A 11 -24.83 36.07 12.45
CA ASN A 11 -25.01 34.61 12.33
C ASN A 11 -24.46 34.02 11.02
N LYS A 12 -23.96 34.86 10.10
CA LYS A 12 -23.27 34.40 8.89
C LYS A 12 -21.77 34.15 9.10
N LEU A 13 -21.24 34.46 10.30
CA LEU A 13 -19.83 34.29 10.65
C LEU A 13 -19.59 33.33 11.84
N THR A 14 -20.62 32.60 12.27
CA THR A 14 -20.52 31.71 13.44
C THR A 14 -21.25 30.39 13.21
N ILE A 15 -20.98 29.71 12.10
CA ILE A 15 -20.91 28.25 12.18
C ILE A 15 -19.50 28.02 12.71
N SER A 16 -19.36 27.95 14.03
CA SER A 16 -18.25 27.23 14.62
C SER A 16 -18.42 25.79 14.15
N GLU A 17 -17.96 25.49 12.94
CA GLU A 17 -17.84 24.13 12.43
C GLU A 17 -17.00 23.42 13.47
N THR A 18 -17.64 22.60 14.31
CA THR A 18 -16.99 21.82 15.34
C THR A 18 -15.95 20.97 14.64
N MET A 19 -14.70 21.44 14.68
CA MET A 19 -13.56 20.76 14.09
C MET A 19 -13.44 19.39 14.74
N ILE A 20 -13.40 18.36 13.91
CA ILE A 20 -13.19 17.00 14.38
C ILE A 20 -11.68 16.82 14.54
N SER A 21 -11.28 16.33 15.71
CA SER A 21 -9.90 16.06 16.06
C SER A 21 -9.61 14.58 15.81
N LEU A 22 -8.75 14.29 14.85
CA LEU A 22 -8.28 12.95 14.54
C LEU A 22 -6.95 12.73 15.26
N ILE A 23 -6.82 11.65 16.02
CA ILE A 23 -5.57 11.28 16.69
C ILE A 23 -4.95 10.13 15.91
N THR A 24 -3.77 10.33 15.34
CA THR A 24 -3.03 9.29 14.61
C THR A 24 -2.40 8.27 15.55
N SER A 25 -1.86 7.16 15.01
CA SER A 25 -1.12 6.15 15.76
C SER A 25 0.03 6.74 16.59
N ASP A 26 0.62 7.84 16.10
CA ASP A 26 1.76 8.53 16.72
C ASP A 26 1.33 9.52 17.81
N ASN A 27 0.06 9.49 18.22
CA ASN A 27 -0.57 10.47 19.12
C ASN A 27 -0.54 11.92 18.60
N VAL A 28 -0.39 12.11 17.28
CA VAL A 28 -0.47 13.44 16.66
C VAL A 28 -1.93 13.78 16.38
N VAL A 29 -2.36 14.98 16.80
CA VAL A 29 -3.73 15.46 16.66
C VAL A 29 -3.88 16.35 15.44
N PHE A 30 -4.79 16.00 14.54
CA PHE A 30 -5.15 16.75 13.34
C PHE A 30 -6.57 17.27 13.45
N LYS A 31 -6.79 18.54 13.09
CA LYS A 31 -8.12 19.15 13.11
C LYS A 31 -8.65 19.24 11.69
N VAL A 32 -9.78 18.59 11.43
CA VAL A 32 -10.41 18.56 10.12
C VAL A 32 -11.81 19.17 10.16
N LYS A 33 -12.21 19.74 9.03
CA LYS A 33 -13.57 20.25 8.84
C LYS A 33 -14.57 19.10 8.79
N PRO A 34 -15.83 19.31 9.23
CA PRO A 34 -16.87 18.30 9.16
C PRO A 34 -17.15 17.84 7.72
N SER A 35 -16.96 18.70 6.72
CA SER A 35 -17.10 18.32 5.30
C SER A 35 -16.10 17.25 4.86
N ILE A 36 -14.87 17.31 5.37
CA ILE A 36 -13.81 16.33 5.10
C ILE A 36 -14.10 15.04 5.87
N ALA A 37 -14.48 15.16 7.14
CA ALA A 37 -14.86 14.01 7.96
C ALA A 37 -16.06 13.24 7.39
N LYS A 38 -16.95 13.88 6.63
CA LYS A 38 -18.03 13.20 5.92
C LYS A 38 -17.56 12.32 4.77
N GLU A 39 -16.39 12.57 4.18
CA GLU A 39 -15.86 11.62 3.18
C GLU A 39 -15.32 10.34 3.84
N MET A 40 -15.01 10.39 5.14
CA MET A 40 -14.51 9.25 5.91
C MET A 40 -15.66 8.56 6.65
N ALA A 41 -16.15 7.44 6.13
CA ALA A 41 -17.31 6.77 6.73
C ALA A 41 -17.03 6.26 8.15
N THR A 42 -15.81 5.79 8.45
CA THR A 42 -15.40 5.38 9.80
C THR A 42 -15.50 6.53 10.81
N VAL A 43 -15.11 7.74 10.40
CA VAL A 43 -15.20 8.94 11.24
C VAL A 43 -16.67 9.34 11.43
N GLN A 44 -17.51 9.24 10.39
CA GLN A 44 -18.95 9.48 10.52
C GLN A 44 -19.58 8.54 11.54
N SER A 45 -19.37 7.22 11.41
CA SER A 45 -19.95 6.24 12.33
C SER A 45 -19.55 6.51 13.79
N PHE A 46 -18.30 6.89 14.02
CA PHE A 46 -17.82 7.24 15.36
C PHE A 46 -18.50 8.50 15.92
N VAL A 47 -18.69 9.53 15.09
CA VAL A 47 -19.38 10.76 15.50
C VAL A 47 -20.85 10.50 15.78
N ASP A 48 -21.52 9.70 14.95
CA ASP A 48 -22.94 9.33 15.07
C ASP A 48 -23.20 8.50 16.34
N GLU A 49 -22.32 7.55 16.67
CA GLU A 49 -22.41 6.77 17.93
C GLU A 49 -22.23 7.63 19.18
N SER A 50 -21.57 8.78 19.06
CA SER A 50 -21.23 9.64 20.20
C SER A 50 -22.26 10.73 20.50
N ASP A 51 -23.42 10.73 19.85
CA ASP A 51 -24.44 11.79 19.91
C ASP A 51 -23.86 13.21 19.68
N GLY A 52 -22.78 13.31 18.90
CA GLY A 52 -22.06 14.57 18.65
C GLY A 52 -21.30 15.16 19.85
N LYS A 53 -21.16 14.42 20.96
CA LYS A 53 -20.37 14.84 22.13
C LYS A 53 -18.88 14.54 22.01
N ILE A 54 -18.51 13.50 21.28
CA ILE A 54 -17.10 13.11 21.11
C ILE A 54 -16.63 13.62 19.75
N THR A 55 -15.86 14.70 19.77
CA THR A 55 -15.23 15.28 18.57
C THR A 55 -13.82 14.75 18.33
N THR A 56 -13.37 13.78 19.13
CA THR A 56 -12.03 13.19 19.07
C THR A 56 -12.08 11.74 18.63
N VAL A 57 -11.53 11.43 17.46
CA VAL A 57 -11.53 10.08 16.89
C VAL A 57 -10.10 9.52 16.86
N PRO A 58 -9.79 8.45 17.60
CA PRO A 58 -8.48 7.82 17.57
C PRO A 58 -8.37 6.85 16.38
N LEU A 59 -7.42 7.13 15.49
CA LEU A 59 -7.04 6.36 14.30
C LEU A 59 -5.73 5.61 14.58
N HIS A 60 -5.83 4.38 15.08
CA HIS A 60 -4.67 3.57 15.44
C HIS A 60 -3.92 3.00 14.23
N ASN A 61 -4.57 2.95 13.06
CA ASN A 61 -4.06 2.33 11.85
C ASN A 61 -3.72 3.37 10.75
N VAL A 62 -3.56 4.63 11.13
CA VAL A 62 -3.16 5.71 10.22
C VAL A 62 -2.01 6.47 10.85
N THR A 63 -0.90 6.56 10.13
CA THR A 63 0.30 7.27 10.59
C THR A 63 0.17 8.77 10.36
N SER A 64 1.04 9.54 11.02
CA SER A 64 1.09 10.99 10.84
C SER A 64 1.59 11.45 9.46
N SER A 65 2.27 10.59 8.69
CA SER A 65 2.71 10.88 7.32
C SER A 65 1.61 10.73 6.28
N GLU A 66 0.69 9.78 6.46
CA GLU A 66 -0.40 9.51 5.50
C GLU A 66 -1.59 10.45 5.68
N LEU A 67 -1.91 10.81 6.92
CA LEU A 67 -3.13 11.57 7.19
C LEU A 67 -3.17 12.94 6.47
N PRO A 68 -2.07 13.71 6.35
CA PRO A 68 -2.05 14.93 5.55
C PRO A 68 -2.39 14.71 4.07
N LEU A 69 -1.84 13.65 3.47
CA LEU A 69 -2.10 13.28 2.06
C LEU A 69 -3.58 12.93 1.86
N ILE A 70 -4.15 12.19 2.80
CA ILE A 70 -5.57 11.84 2.80
C ILE A 70 -6.44 13.09 2.93
N ILE A 71 -6.08 14.02 3.83
CA ILE A 71 -6.82 15.27 4.02
C ILE A 71 -6.80 16.10 2.74
N GLU A 72 -5.63 16.25 2.10
CA GLU A 72 -5.50 16.97 0.82
C GLU A 72 -6.39 16.33 -0.27
N TYR A 73 -6.36 15.00 -0.37
CA TYR A 73 -7.22 14.27 -1.29
C TYR A 73 -8.71 14.50 -0.98
N CYS A 74 -9.11 14.45 0.29
CA CYS A 74 -10.48 14.72 0.70
C CYS A 74 -10.91 16.15 0.40
N GLU A 75 -10.04 17.15 0.60
CA GLU A 75 -10.34 18.54 0.25
C GLU A 75 -10.62 18.69 -1.25
N LYS A 76 -9.80 18.05 -2.08
CA LYS A 76 -10.00 18.02 -3.54
C LYS A 76 -11.26 17.26 -3.95
N ASN A 77 -11.58 16.17 -3.26
CA ASN A 77 -12.81 15.41 -3.48
C ASN A 77 -14.05 16.24 -3.16
N VAL A 78 -14.05 16.94 -2.02
CA VAL A 78 -15.14 17.83 -1.60
C VAL A 78 -15.31 19.01 -2.56
N ALA A 79 -14.22 19.53 -3.11
CA ALA A 79 -14.24 20.55 -4.15
C ALA A 79 -14.73 20.01 -5.51
N GLY A 80 -14.81 18.69 -5.69
CA GLY A 80 -15.11 18.06 -6.98
C GLY A 80 -14.01 18.24 -8.02
N GLU A 81 -12.79 18.55 -7.59
CA GLU A 81 -11.63 18.84 -8.45
C GLU A 81 -10.74 17.61 -8.69
N ILE A 82 -11.20 16.40 -8.34
CA ILE A 82 -10.48 15.17 -8.64
C ILE A 82 -10.51 14.95 -10.15
N ASN A 83 -9.41 15.34 -10.78
CA ASN A 83 -9.12 15.10 -12.18
C ASN A 83 -8.03 14.04 -12.29
N LYS A 84 -8.06 13.26 -13.39
CA LYS A 84 -7.00 12.29 -13.72
C LYS A 84 -5.58 12.91 -13.74
N ALA A 85 -5.48 14.21 -14.02
CA ALA A 85 -4.21 14.93 -13.98
C ALA A 85 -3.66 15.07 -12.54
N PHE A 86 -4.53 15.42 -11.59
CA PHE A 86 -4.16 15.48 -10.17
C PHE A 86 -3.78 14.10 -9.66
N GLU A 87 -4.58 13.08 -9.97
CA GLU A 87 -4.29 11.68 -9.66
C GLU A 87 -2.93 11.24 -10.20
N ALA A 88 -2.59 11.60 -11.45
CA ALA A 88 -1.30 11.28 -12.04
C ALA A 88 -0.12 12.01 -11.37
N GLU A 89 -0.29 13.26 -10.93
CA GLU A 89 0.72 13.99 -10.16
C GLU A 89 0.88 13.40 -8.75
N PHE A 90 -0.23 13.05 -8.12
CA PHE A 90 -0.27 12.45 -6.79
C PHE A 90 0.48 11.12 -6.76
N VAL A 91 0.27 10.25 -7.77
CA VAL A 91 0.99 8.96 -7.89
C VAL A 91 2.49 9.13 -8.11
N LYS A 92 2.91 10.18 -8.84
CA LYS A 92 4.33 10.43 -9.13
C LYS A 92 5.11 10.86 -7.90
N ASN A 93 4.45 11.52 -6.96
CA ASN A 93 5.06 12.02 -5.74
C ASN A 93 5.14 10.95 -4.63
N LEU A 94 4.59 9.75 -4.86
CA LEU A 94 4.48 8.70 -3.84
C LEU A 94 5.31 7.47 -4.18
N ASP A 95 6.05 6.98 -3.20
CA ASP A 95 6.79 5.73 -3.29
C ASP A 95 5.88 4.49 -3.25
N ASN A 96 6.45 3.30 -3.50
CA ASN A 96 5.67 2.05 -3.44
C ASN A 96 5.17 1.71 -2.03
N GLU A 97 5.97 2.05 -1.01
CA GLU A 97 5.62 1.85 0.39
C GLU A 97 4.51 2.82 0.80
N GLU A 98 4.66 4.09 0.47
CA GLU A 98 3.64 5.12 0.74
C GLU A 98 2.30 4.83 0.07
N VAL A 99 2.29 4.36 -1.19
CA VAL A 99 1.04 3.96 -1.86
C VAL A 99 0.36 2.79 -1.16
N LYS A 100 1.14 1.83 -0.65
CA LYS A 100 0.61 0.68 0.09
C LYS A 100 0.02 1.12 1.44
N ASP A 101 0.73 1.98 2.15
CA ASP A 101 0.25 2.48 3.44
C ASP A 101 -0.99 3.37 3.26
N LEU A 102 -1.00 4.20 2.21
CA LEU A 102 -2.18 4.96 1.80
C LEU A 102 -3.37 4.05 1.46
N PHE A 103 -3.14 2.92 0.77
CA PHE A 103 -4.18 1.93 0.47
C PHE A 103 -4.77 1.33 1.76
N LEU A 104 -3.91 0.97 2.73
CA LEU A 104 -4.35 0.44 4.03
C LEU A 104 -5.15 1.47 4.83
N ALA A 105 -4.70 2.72 4.84
CA ALA A 105 -5.40 3.82 5.49
C ALA A 105 -6.74 4.14 4.80
N ALA A 106 -6.78 4.12 3.46
CA ALA A 106 -8.01 4.32 2.68
C ALA A 106 -9.06 3.24 2.99
N ASN A 107 -8.63 1.99 3.13
CA ASN A 107 -9.49 0.88 3.54
C ASN A 107 -9.99 1.06 4.98
N TYR A 108 -9.13 1.50 5.91
CA TYR A 108 -9.52 1.73 7.30
C TYR A 108 -10.54 2.86 7.48
N LEU A 109 -10.42 3.93 6.70
CA LEU A 109 -11.34 5.07 6.71
C LEU A 109 -12.59 4.86 5.83
N ASP A 110 -12.68 3.70 5.15
CA ASP A 110 -13.74 3.30 4.21
C ASP A 110 -14.01 4.37 3.11
N MET A 111 -12.92 4.80 2.45
CA MET A 111 -12.97 5.77 1.36
C MET A 111 -12.90 5.07 -0.01
N LYS A 112 -14.08 4.70 -0.56
CA LYS A 112 -14.18 3.92 -1.81
C LYS A 112 -13.43 4.54 -2.99
N LYS A 113 -13.55 5.86 -3.20
CA LYS A 113 -12.88 6.55 -4.32
C LYS A 113 -11.36 6.45 -4.23
N LEU A 114 -10.80 6.70 -3.04
CA LEU A 114 -9.35 6.62 -2.82
C LEU A 114 -8.87 5.16 -2.91
N LEU A 115 -9.67 4.21 -2.41
CA LEU A 115 -9.37 2.79 -2.48
C LEU A 115 -9.31 2.28 -3.93
N ASP A 116 -10.29 2.65 -4.76
CA ASP A 116 -10.33 2.27 -6.17
C ASP A 116 -9.15 2.88 -6.94
N PHE A 117 -8.85 4.15 -6.70
CA PHE A 117 -7.72 4.84 -7.30
C PHE A 117 -6.38 4.18 -6.91
N THR A 118 -6.12 3.99 -5.62
CA THR A 118 -4.89 3.36 -5.14
C THR A 118 -4.76 1.92 -5.65
N SER A 119 -5.88 1.18 -5.78
CA SER A 119 -5.89 -0.16 -6.39
C SER A 119 -5.48 -0.15 -7.85
N GLN A 120 -5.98 0.81 -8.64
CA GLN A 120 -5.58 0.97 -10.05
C GLN A 120 -4.08 1.28 -10.16
N VAL A 121 -3.58 2.18 -9.31
CA VAL A 121 -2.17 2.56 -9.29
C VAL A 121 -1.27 1.37 -8.95
N ILE A 122 -1.65 0.56 -7.97
CA ILE A 122 -0.92 -0.65 -7.61
C ILE A 122 -0.95 -1.66 -8.78
N ALA A 123 -2.11 -1.84 -9.43
CA ALA A 123 -2.24 -2.72 -10.58
C ALA A 123 -1.35 -2.28 -11.75
N ASP A 124 -1.33 -0.99 -12.08
CA ASP A 124 -0.48 -0.42 -13.14
C ASP A 124 1.01 -0.60 -12.83
N ARG A 125 1.41 -0.38 -11.57
CA ARG A 125 2.80 -0.57 -11.11
C ARG A 125 3.22 -2.04 -11.19
N ILE A 126 2.35 -2.98 -10.83
CA ILE A 126 2.61 -4.42 -10.94
C ILE A 126 2.72 -4.83 -12.41
N ALA A 127 1.80 -4.39 -13.25
CA ALA A 127 1.80 -4.69 -14.68
C ALA A 127 3.09 -4.19 -15.36
N ASN A 128 3.51 -2.96 -15.07
CA ASN A 128 4.71 -2.39 -15.68
C ASN A 128 6.00 -3.12 -15.25
N LYS A 129 6.11 -3.50 -13.97
CA LYS A 129 7.23 -4.33 -13.48
C LYS A 129 7.26 -5.69 -14.18
N SER A 130 6.11 -6.35 -14.34
CA SER A 130 6.05 -7.64 -15.03
C SER A 130 6.55 -7.56 -16.48
N VAL A 131 6.27 -6.46 -17.18
CA VAL A 131 6.74 -6.23 -18.55
C VAL A 131 8.25 -6.01 -18.59
N GLU A 132 8.82 -5.27 -17.64
CA GLU A 132 10.28 -5.09 -17.54
C GLU A 132 10.99 -6.39 -17.16
N TYR A 133 10.45 -7.17 -16.22
CA TYR A 133 10.98 -8.48 -15.87
C TYR A 133 10.98 -9.44 -17.07
N GLU A 134 9.92 -9.43 -17.88
CA GLU A 134 9.86 -10.27 -19.09
C GLU A 134 10.91 -9.84 -20.12
N LYS A 135 11.08 -8.53 -20.35
CA LYS A 135 12.14 -8.01 -21.25
C LYS A 135 13.54 -8.37 -20.76
N LEU A 136 13.80 -8.21 -19.47
CA LEU A 136 15.08 -8.57 -18.88
C LEU A 136 15.32 -10.08 -18.96
N ARG A 137 14.27 -10.89 -18.81
CA ARG A 137 14.35 -12.35 -19.01
C ARG A 137 14.69 -12.69 -20.46
N GLU A 138 14.07 -12.04 -21.43
CA GLU A 138 14.39 -12.22 -22.86
C GLU A 138 15.82 -11.81 -23.19
N GLU A 139 16.29 -10.66 -22.67
CA GLU A 139 17.68 -10.21 -22.83
C GLU A 139 18.67 -11.19 -22.21
N LEU A 140 18.42 -11.69 -20.99
CA LEU A 140 19.26 -12.69 -20.34
C LEU A 140 19.19 -14.05 -21.03
N ALA A 141 18.02 -14.47 -21.53
CA ALA A 141 17.88 -15.70 -22.30
C ALA A 141 18.74 -15.67 -23.56
N TRP A 142 18.80 -14.53 -24.26
CA TRP A 142 19.69 -14.36 -25.42
C TRP A 142 21.18 -14.48 -25.05
N THR A 143 21.60 -13.96 -23.89
CA THR A 143 22.99 -14.10 -23.43
C THR A 143 23.40 -15.53 -23.06
N PHE A 144 22.45 -16.41 -22.75
CA PHE A 144 22.72 -17.82 -22.43
C PHE A 144 22.78 -18.71 -23.68
N THR A 145 22.10 -18.33 -24.76
CA THR A 145 22.11 -19.07 -26.05
C THR A 145 23.31 -18.75 -26.94
N GLY A 146 24.18 -17.83 -26.52
CA GLY A 146 25.40 -17.43 -27.25
C GLY A 146 26.69 -17.99 -26.67
N VAL A 147 26.63 -19.12 -25.94
CA VAL A 147 27.82 -19.94 -25.73
C VAL A 147 28.03 -20.69 -27.03
N ASP A 148 28.98 -20.20 -27.83
CA ASP A 148 29.45 -20.86 -29.04
C ASP A 148 29.71 -22.34 -28.74
N GLU A 149 29.01 -23.21 -29.47
CA GLU A 149 29.21 -24.67 -29.50
C GLU A 149 30.50 -25.02 -30.27
N ASP A 150 31.62 -24.38 -29.95
CA ASP A 150 32.91 -24.73 -30.54
C ASP A 150 33.89 -25.07 -29.41
N GLU A 151 34.24 -26.37 -29.37
CA GLU A 151 35.27 -27.04 -28.56
C GLU A 151 34.87 -27.39 -27.12
N ASP A 152 34.28 -28.59 -26.99
CA ASP A 152 34.79 -29.67 -26.12
C ASP A 152 34.15 -31.00 -26.58
N GLU A 153 34.55 -31.47 -27.78
CA GLU A 153 34.64 -32.90 -28.04
C GLU A 153 35.80 -33.40 -27.17
N ASP A 154 35.52 -34.15 -26.10
CA ASP A 154 36.27 -35.34 -25.67
C ASP A 154 35.92 -35.73 -24.22
N GLU A 155 35.86 -37.06 -23.99
CA GLU A 155 35.78 -37.77 -22.70
C GLU A 155 34.39 -38.11 -22.13
N ASP A 156 33.54 -38.75 -22.95
CA ASP A 156 32.64 -39.80 -22.46
C ASP A 156 33.44 -41.11 -22.29
N GLU A 157 34.25 -41.22 -21.22
CA GLU A 157 34.77 -42.50 -20.74
C GLU A 157 34.77 -42.50 -19.20
N ASP A 158 34.12 -43.50 -18.60
CA ASP A 158 34.27 -43.92 -17.19
C ASP A 158 33.46 -43.23 -16.06
N ALA A 159 32.15 -43.00 -16.24
CA ALA A 159 31.26 -42.65 -15.11
C ALA A 159 30.41 -43.82 -14.55
N ASP A 160 30.31 -44.96 -15.24
CA ASP A 160 29.35 -46.03 -14.86
C ASP A 160 29.93 -47.14 -13.96
N GLU A 161 31.24 -47.21 -13.69
CA GLU A 161 31.80 -48.31 -12.87
C GLU A 161 32.04 -47.95 -11.39
N LYS A 162 31.82 -46.70 -10.95
CA LYS A 162 32.11 -46.28 -9.55
C LYS A 162 30.93 -46.32 -8.56
N ILE A 163 29.77 -46.84 -8.97
CA ILE A 163 28.59 -46.92 -8.09
C ILE A 163 28.47 -48.29 -7.41
N GLU A 164 29.01 -49.38 -7.97
CA GLU A 164 28.86 -50.72 -7.38
C GLU A 164 29.78 -50.97 -6.17
N ASP A 165 30.96 -50.36 -6.10
CA ASP A 165 31.94 -50.61 -5.01
C ASP A 165 31.61 -49.95 -3.65
N LYS A 166 30.59 -49.09 -3.57
CA LYS A 166 30.19 -48.43 -2.31
C LYS A 166 28.93 -48.99 -1.66
N VAL A 167 28.23 -49.91 -2.33
CA VAL A 167 27.00 -50.53 -1.80
C VAL A 167 27.30 -51.84 -1.05
N GLU A 168 28.36 -52.57 -1.40
CA GLU A 168 28.72 -53.81 -0.68
C GLU A 168 29.51 -53.56 0.62
N ASN A 169 30.35 -52.52 0.70
CA ASN A 169 31.20 -52.27 1.88
C ASN A 169 30.49 -51.63 3.11
N LYS A 170 29.15 -51.63 3.17
CA LYS A 170 28.38 -51.12 4.31
C LYS A 170 27.44 -52.15 4.95
N LYS A 171 27.44 -53.42 4.51
CA LYS A 171 26.63 -54.49 5.11
C LYS A 171 27.40 -55.46 6.01
N ASP A 172 28.73 -55.43 6.04
CA ASP A 172 29.52 -56.44 6.77
C ASP A 172 30.11 -55.97 8.12
N VAL A 173 29.62 -54.88 8.72
CA VAL A 173 30.19 -54.34 9.98
C VAL A 173 29.24 -54.45 11.20
N GLU A 174 28.03 -54.99 11.05
CA GLU A 174 27.04 -55.02 12.15
C GLU A 174 26.58 -56.40 12.65
N GLU A 175 27.20 -57.53 12.28
CA GLU A 175 26.75 -58.86 12.76
C GLU A 175 27.73 -59.74 13.56
N ASP A 176 29.00 -59.37 13.79
CA ASP A 176 29.95 -60.28 14.49
C ASP A 176 30.57 -59.71 15.79
N GLN A 177 29.75 -59.17 16.69
CA GLN A 177 30.11 -59.09 18.12
C GLN A 177 28.92 -59.48 19.01
N ILE A 178 28.52 -60.75 18.94
CA ILE A 178 27.74 -61.43 19.98
C ILE A 178 28.40 -62.79 20.24
N GLU A 179 28.73 -63.01 21.51
CA GLU A 179 29.39 -64.16 22.17
C GLU A 179 30.93 -64.23 22.20
#